data_AF-A0A7W0EWD1-F1
#
_entry.id   AF-A0A7W0EWD1-F1
#
_cell.length_a   1.000
_cell.length_b   1.000
_cell.length_c   1.000
_cell.angle_alpha   90.00
_cell.angle_beta   90.00
_cell.angle_gamma   90.00
#
_symmetry.space_group_name_H-M   'P 1'
#
loop_
_entity.id
_entity.type
_entity.pdbx_description
1 polymer ?
#
loop_
_entity_poly.entity_id
_entity_poly.type
_entity_poly.pdbx_seq_one_letter_code
_entity_poly.pdbx_strand_id
1 'polypeptide(L)'
;MDSISEKVRQWIASGKDPRSAHWQAGLEAMMDLFDPYLDPGRLVPLQPLEDKDIPIYKAILETADLSPNLKAAFLPPSMAGSIKPPESAEEIKRIEDGKPSYKILVVRPGREGRILCAEISPHAEKPGADIFQSGALLGTYDYPSHEECVSGLTQTLRSHLWTKGKWSKDEHQRYTLNWFEKVMRLHSNSVPVDHNSSYLHSPTLIKADKIAAIFLLITDYLDKRLNASEGDLHHAVFSLKNMEDKKEQNTLMTELVESSILECLNLMRDFKIVNFSEFTNKESDQFKVEFSRTTAGMIGKIQNNP
;
A
#
# COMPACT_ATOMS: atom_id res chain seq x y z
N MET A 1 -26.34 -22.63 -5.63
CA MET A 1 -25.24 -22.87 -4.68
C MET A 1 -24.32 -21.68 -4.78
N ASP A 2 -23.83 -21.18 -3.65
CA ASP A 2 -22.90 -20.06 -3.64
C ASP A 2 -21.55 -20.48 -4.25
N SER A 3 -20.92 -19.60 -5.03
CA SER A 3 -19.70 -19.86 -5.82
C SER A 3 -18.53 -20.33 -4.96
N ILE A 4 -18.45 -19.82 -3.73
CA ILE A 4 -17.44 -20.20 -2.73
C ILE A 4 -17.61 -21.67 -2.32
N SER A 5 -18.84 -22.12 -2.12
CA SER A 5 -19.12 -23.52 -1.74
C SER A 5 -18.75 -24.50 -2.84
N GLU A 6 -18.95 -24.13 -4.10
CA GLU A 6 -18.55 -24.94 -5.26
C GLU A 6 -17.03 -25.03 -5.37
N LYS A 7 -16.33 -23.90 -5.22
CA LYS A 7 -14.86 -23.82 -5.21
C LYS A 7 -14.24 -24.72 -4.14
N VAL A 8 -14.76 -24.68 -2.91
CA VAL A 8 -14.29 -25.55 -1.81
C VAL A 8 -14.49 -27.03 -2.14
N ARG A 9 -15.67 -27.41 -2.67
CA ARG A 9 -15.92 -28.80 -3.08
C ARG A 9 -14.95 -29.27 -4.16
N GLN A 10 -14.64 -28.42 -5.13
CA GLN A 10 -13.67 -28.75 -6.19
C GLN A 10 -12.26 -28.98 -5.61
N TRP A 11 -11.81 -28.16 -4.66
CA TRP A 11 -10.53 -28.37 -3.98
C TRP A 11 -10.50 -29.67 -3.17
N ILE A 12 -11.54 -29.94 -2.38
CA ILE A 12 -11.63 -31.17 -1.57
C ILE A 12 -11.68 -32.41 -2.48
N ALA A 13 -12.46 -32.37 -3.56
CA ALA A 13 -12.52 -33.45 -4.56
C ALA A 13 -11.16 -33.68 -5.25
N SER A 14 -10.32 -32.63 -5.33
CA SER A 14 -8.94 -32.70 -5.83
C SER A 14 -7.91 -33.12 -4.77
N GLY A 15 -8.36 -33.59 -3.60
CA GLY A 15 -7.51 -34.13 -2.54
C GLY A 15 -6.90 -33.08 -1.59
N LYS A 16 -7.40 -31.84 -1.57
CA LYS A 16 -6.97 -30.83 -0.60
C LYS A 16 -7.59 -31.10 0.78
N ASP A 17 -6.85 -30.77 1.84
CA ASP A 17 -7.34 -30.85 3.22
C ASP A 17 -8.59 -29.97 3.40
N PRO A 18 -9.75 -30.52 3.80
CA PRO A 18 -10.98 -29.75 3.97
C PRO A 18 -10.80 -28.53 4.89
N ARG A 19 -10.00 -28.65 5.96
CA ARG A 19 -9.79 -27.56 6.94
C ARG A 19 -9.11 -26.37 6.26
N SER A 20 -8.02 -26.62 5.54
CA SER A 20 -7.30 -25.62 4.75
C SER A 20 -8.18 -25.02 3.63
N ALA A 21 -8.96 -25.85 2.94
CA ALA A 21 -9.82 -25.41 1.84
C ALA A 21 -10.93 -24.47 2.32
N HIS A 22 -11.63 -24.84 3.40
CA HIS A 22 -12.65 -24.00 4.02
C HIS A 22 -12.05 -22.71 4.58
N TRP A 23 -10.86 -22.78 5.20
CA TRP A 23 -10.23 -21.62 5.77
C TRP A 23 -9.78 -20.60 4.71
N GLN A 24 -9.09 -21.04 3.66
CA GLN A 24 -8.75 -20.16 2.54
C GLN A 24 -10.00 -19.52 1.94
N ALA A 25 -11.05 -20.30 1.71
CA ALA A 25 -12.31 -19.79 1.14
C ALA A 25 -12.97 -18.73 2.03
N GLY A 26 -12.98 -18.91 3.35
CA GLY A 26 -13.50 -17.92 4.28
C GLY A 26 -12.69 -16.61 4.28
N LEU A 27 -11.36 -16.72 4.23
CA LEU A 27 -10.48 -15.54 4.14
C LEU A 27 -10.65 -14.79 2.81
N GLU A 28 -10.78 -15.52 1.69
CA GLU A 28 -11.05 -14.93 0.38
C GLU A 28 -12.41 -14.22 0.35
N ALA A 29 -13.47 -14.85 0.89
CA ALA A 29 -14.80 -14.26 0.96
C ALA A 29 -14.82 -12.94 1.76
N MET A 30 -14.05 -12.86 2.84
CA MET A 30 -13.90 -11.62 3.60
C MET A 30 -13.18 -10.55 2.77
N MET A 31 -12.11 -10.91 2.08
CA MET A 31 -11.37 -9.94 1.25
C MET A 31 -12.25 -9.44 0.09
N ASP A 32 -13.09 -10.30 -0.50
CA ASP A 32 -14.06 -9.94 -1.52
C ASP A 32 -15.12 -8.95 -1.00
N LEU A 33 -15.56 -9.09 0.27
CA LEU A 33 -16.49 -8.15 0.91
C LEU A 33 -15.90 -6.74 1.01
N PHE A 34 -14.61 -6.64 1.31
CA PHE A 34 -13.91 -5.36 1.47
C PHE A 34 -13.25 -4.86 0.18
N ASP A 35 -13.35 -5.60 -0.91
CA ASP A 35 -12.67 -5.28 -2.18
C ASP A 35 -12.85 -3.83 -2.66
N PRO A 36 -14.07 -3.22 -2.59
CA PRO A 36 -14.27 -1.84 -3.00
C PRO A 36 -13.51 -0.80 -2.16
N TYR A 37 -13.05 -1.19 -0.96
CA TYR A 37 -12.33 -0.33 -0.03
C TYR A 37 -10.82 -0.63 -0.01
N LEU A 38 -10.37 -1.63 -0.76
CA LEU A 38 -8.97 -2.03 -0.82
C LEU A 38 -8.28 -1.41 -2.04
N ASP A 39 -7.15 -0.75 -1.79
CA ASP A 39 -6.31 -0.20 -2.83
C ASP A 39 -5.19 -1.18 -3.23
N PRO A 40 -5.00 -1.44 -4.54
CA PRO A 40 -3.91 -2.29 -4.99
C PRO A 40 -2.53 -1.77 -4.57
N GLY A 41 -1.71 -2.67 -4.02
CA GLY A 41 -0.37 -2.41 -3.53
C GLY A 41 -0.30 -1.61 -2.22
N ARG A 42 -1.43 -1.43 -1.52
CA ARG A 42 -1.48 -0.72 -0.22
C ARG A 42 -2.00 -1.66 0.87
N LEU A 43 -1.52 -1.43 2.08
CA LEU A 43 -2.10 -1.99 3.29
C LEU A 43 -3.16 -1.01 3.79
N VAL A 44 -4.41 -1.47 3.91
CA VAL A 44 -5.55 -0.64 4.29
C VAL A 44 -6.16 -1.18 5.59
N PRO A 45 -6.35 -0.35 6.63
CA PRO A 45 -7.07 -0.77 7.82
C PRO A 45 -8.57 -0.90 7.50
N LEU A 46 -9.17 -2.04 7.82
CA LEU A 46 -10.60 -2.31 7.50
C LEU A 46 -11.59 -1.68 8.48
N GLN A 47 -11.09 -1.06 9.55
CA GLN A 47 -11.84 -0.24 10.50
C GLN A 47 -10.98 0.97 10.90
N PRO A 48 -11.61 2.05 11.39
CA PRO A 48 -10.89 3.11 12.09
C PRO A 48 -10.00 2.52 13.18
N LEU A 49 -8.77 3.03 13.28
CA LEU A 49 -7.79 2.60 14.27
C LEU A 49 -7.99 3.40 15.57
N GLU A 50 -7.96 2.73 16.71
CA GLU A 50 -7.83 3.41 17.99
C GLU A 50 -6.39 3.90 18.18
N ASP A 51 -6.16 4.88 19.06
CA ASP A 51 -4.83 5.45 19.32
C ASP A 51 -3.77 4.38 19.66
N LYS A 52 -4.18 3.31 20.34
CA LYS A 52 -3.32 2.17 20.70
C LYS A 52 -2.93 1.29 19.50
N ASP A 53 -3.75 1.26 18.45
CA ASP A 53 -3.54 0.44 17.26
C ASP A 53 -2.60 1.14 16.26
N ILE A 54 -2.56 2.48 16.29
CA ILE A 54 -1.77 3.31 15.37
C ILE A 54 -0.28 2.94 15.37
N PRO A 55 0.42 2.80 16.53
CA PRO A 55 1.82 2.42 16.54
C PRO A 55 2.10 1.06 15.88
N ILE A 56 1.21 0.08 16.10
CA ILE A 56 1.34 -1.27 15.51
C ILE A 56 1.16 -1.17 14.00
N TYR A 57 0.12 -0.49 13.54
CA TYR A 57 -0.11 -0.29 12.10
C TYR A 57 1.04 0.45 11.42
N LYS A 58 1.61 1.48 12.06
CA LYS A 58 2.78 2.21 11.55
C LYS A 58 4.01 1.30 11.41
N ALA A 59 4.29 0.46 12.41
CA ALA A 59 5.41 -0.50 12.35
C ALA A 59 5.27 -1.48 11.16
N ILE A 60 4.04 -1.90 10.84
CA ILE A 60 3.79 -2.72 9.64
C ILE A 60 3.97 -1.90 8.37
N LEU A 61 3.47 -0.67 8.30
CA LEU A 61 3.65 0.17 7.11
C LEU A 61 5.13 0.46 6.81
N GLU A 62 5.94 0.62 7.85
CA GLU A 62 7.39 0.83 7.75
C GLU A 62 8.13 -0.38 7.21
N THR A 63 7.61 -1.58 7.45
CA THR A 63 8.33 -2.82 7.13
C THR A 63 7.77 -3.54 5.92
N ALA A 64 6.47 -3.48 5.64
CA ALA A 64 5.80 -4.27 4.60
C ALA A 64 5.97 -3.68 3.19
N ASP A 65 6.60 -4.44 2.31
CA ASP A 65 6.72 -4.14 0.88
C ASP A 65 5.72 -4.96 0.05
N LEU A 66 4.86 -4.27 -0.71
CA LEU A 66 3.75 -4.88 -1.45
C LEU A 66 3.91 -4.61 -2.95
N SER A 67 3.89 -5.68 -3.75
CA SER A 67 3.85 -5.54 -5.21
C SER A 67 2.51 -4.92 -5.66
N PRO A 68 2.46 -4.22 -6.81
CA PRO A 68 1.41 -3.24 -7.14
C PRO A 68 -0.01 -3.78 -7.30
N ASN A 69 -0.21 -5.09 -7.41
CA ASN A 69 -1.53 -5.70 -7.56
C ASN A 69 -1.97 -6.51 -6.34
N LEU A 70 -1.19 -6.54 -5.27
CA LEU A 70 -1.62 -7.19 -4.03
C LEU A 70 -2.74 -6.38 -3.39
N LYS A 71 -3.75 -7.06 -2.86
CA LYS A 71 -4.76 -6.44 -2.00
C LYS A 71 -4.42 -6.81 -0.57
N ALA A 72 -4.21 -5.82 0.29
CA ALA A 72 -3.78 -6.05 1.66
C ALA A 72 -4.66 -5.30 2.67
N ALA A 73 -5.10 -6.03 3.68
CA ALA A 73 -5.94 -5.54 4.76
C ALA A 73 -5.20 -5.65 6.09
N PHE A 74 -5.25 -4.59 6.90
CA PHE A 74 -4.90 -4.61 8.32
C PHE A 74 -6.18 -4.71 9.14
N LEU A 75 -6.21 -5.66 10.06
CA LEU A 75 -7.36 -5.95 10.90
C LEU A 75 -7.00 -5.65 12.36
N PRO A 76 -7.57 -4.57 12.94
CA PRO A 76 -7.40 -4.27 14.35
C PRO A 76 -8.19 -5.27 15.23
N PRO A 77 -7.99 -5.25 16.57
CA PRO A 77 -8.60 -6.22 17.48
C PRO A 77 -10.13 -6.28 17.42
N SER A 78 -10.79 -5.15 17.11
CA SER A 78 -12.24 -5.05 16.93
C SER A 78 -12.78 -5.96 15.82
N MET A 79 -11.93 -6.38 14.88
CA MET A 79 -12.30 -7.27 13.78
C MET A 79 -11.55 -8.60 13.82
N ALA A 80 -10.23 -8.57 14.06
CA ALA A 80 -9.36 -9.72 13.93
C ALA A 80 -9.79 -10.91 14.82
N GLY A 81 -10.32 -10.63 16.03
CA GLY A 81 -10.80 -11.66 16.95
C GLY A 81 -12.02 -12.46 16.45
N SER A 82 -12.77 -11.93 15.48
CA SER A 82 -13.90 -12.64 14.85
C SER A 82 -13.47 -13.61 13.74
N ILE A 83 -12.21 -13.50 13.30
CA ILE A 83 -11.66 -14.26 12.18
C ILE A 83 -10.79 -15.35 12.77
N LYS A 84 -11.40 -16.51 13.01
CA LYS A 84 -10.74 -17.65 13.64
C LYS A 84 -10.62 -18.81 12.68
N PRO A 85 -9.47 -19.50 12.65
CA PRO A 85 -9.36 -20.74 11.92
C PRO A 85 -10.39 -21.76 12.44
N PRO A 86 -10.75 -22.78 11.64
CA PRO A 86 -11.61 -23.86 12.10
C PRO A 86 -11.07 -24.49 13.39
N GLU A 87 -11.93 -24.87 14.33
CA GLU A 87 -11.51 -25.49 15.61
C GLU A 87 -10.63 -26.72 15.41
N SER A 88 -10.87 -27.47 14.33
CA SER A 88 -10.07 -28.63 13.94
C SER A 88 -8.65 -28.31 13.43
N ALA A 89 -8.29 -27.03 13.29
CA ALA A 89 -7.01 -26.55 12.76
C ALA A 89 -6.20 -25.83 13.85
N GLU A 90 -5.96 -26.53 14.97
CA GLU A 90 -5.21 -26.01 16.12
C GLU A 90 -3.80 -25.55 15.75
N GLU A 91 -3.19 -26.14 14.70
CA GLU A 91 -1.85 -25.81 14.23
C GLU A 91 -1.69 -24.36 13.75
N ILE A 92 -2.77 -23.71 13.31
CA ILE A 92 -2.80 -22.33 12.83
C ILE A 92 -3.51 -21.39 13.82
N LYS A 93 -3.91 -21.88 15.00
CA LYS A 93 -4.38 -21.04 16.11
C LYS A 93 -3.15 -20.46 16.82
N ARG A 94 -2.96 -19.15 16.69
CA ARG A 94 -1.75 -18.44 17.15
C ARG A 94 -1.94 -17.66 18.45
N ILE A 95 -3.19 -17.47 18.88
CA ILE A 95 -3.55 -16.61 20.03
C ILE A 95 -4.71 -17.24 20.81
N GLU A 96 -4.68 -17.09 22.13
CA GLU A 96 -5.78 -17.47 23.02
C GLU A 96 -7.04 -16.64 22.78
N ASP A 97 -8.20 -17.23 23.06
CA ASP A 97 -9.48 -16.55 22.92
C ASP A 97 -9.61 -15.38 23.93
N GLY A 98 -10.12 -14.25 23.45
CA GLY A 98 -10.34 -13.04 24.27
C GLY A 98 -9.12 -12.14 24.41
N LYS A 99 -7.94 -12.53 23.91
CA LYS A 99 -6.78 -11.63 23.81
C LYS A 99 -6.88 -10.74 22.56
N PRO A 100 -6.33 -9.51 22.59
CA PRO A 100 -6.30 -8.64 21.41
C PRO A 100 -5.51 -9.29 20.26
N SER A 101 -6.13 -9.48 19.10
CA SER A 101 -5.53 -10.03 17.88
C SER A 101 -5.28 -8.91 16.88
N TYR A 102 -4.18 -9.00 16.14
CA TYR A 102 -3.88 -8.09 15.03
C TYR A 102 -3.55 -8.95 13.83
N LYS A 103 -4.34 -8.83 12.76
CA LYS A 103 -4.15 -9.65 11.57
C LYS A 103 -3.83 -8.82 10.34
N ILE A 104 -3.05 -9.42 9.45
CA ILE A 104 -2.84 -8.91 8.10
C ILE A 104 -3.29 -9.98 7.12
N LEU A 105 -4.17 -9.60 6.20
CA LEU A 105 -4.54 -10.46 5.07
C LEU A 105 -3.94 -9.87 3.81
N VAL A 106 -3.25 -10.68 3.02
CA VAL A 106 -2.72 -10.25 1.72
C VAL A 106 -3.12 -11.26 0.65
N VAL A 107 -3.86 -10.78 -0.34
CA VAL A 107 -4.31 -11.56 -1.48
C VAL A 107 -3.49 -11.20 -2.70
N ARG A 108 -2.97 -12.24 -3.36
CA ARG A 108 -2.45 -12.15 -4.71
C ARG A 108 -3.54 -12.63 -5.68
N PRO A 109 -4.16 -11.72 -6.46
CA PRO A 109 -5.11 -12.10 -7.48
C PRO A 109 -4.40 -12.86 -8.62
N GLY A 110 -5.11 -13.79 -9.25
CA GLY A 110 -4.59 -14.57 -10.39
C GLY A 110 -5.18 -15.97 -10.49
N ARG A 111 -4.69 -16.75 -11.46
CA ARG A 111 -5.15 -18.13 -11.71
C ARG A 111 -4.90 -19.05 -10.51
N GLU A 112 -3.77 -18.89 -9.85
CA GLU A 112 -3.46 -19.56 -8.58
C GLU A 112 -3.65 -18.56 -7.45
N GLY A 113 -4.90 -18.40 -7.02
CA GLY A 113 -5.25 -17.52 -5.90
C GLY A 113 -4.44 -17.90 -4.67
N ARG A 114 -3.63 -16.95 -4.19
CA ARG A 114 -2.78 -17.12 -3.01
C ARG A 114 -3.15 -16.06 -1.99
N ILE A 115 -3.34 -16.51 -0.75
CA ILE A 115 -3.65 -15.63 0.38
C ILE A 115 -2.67 -15.91 1.51
N LEU A 116 -2.16 -14.84 2.11
CA LEU A 116 -1.39 -14.89 3.34
C LEU A 116 -2.25 -14.33 4.46
N CYS A 117 -2.33 -15.05 5.57
CA CYS A 117 -2.93 -14.59 6.82
C CYS A 117 -1.84 -14.54 7.89
N ALA A 118 -1.46 -13.34 8.31
CA ALA A 118 -0.53 -13.14 9.42
C ALA A 118 -1.28 -12.80 10.71
N GLU A 119 -0.92 -13.44 11.81
CA GLU A 119 -1.18 -12.98 13.17
C GLU A 119 0.08 -12.32 13.70
N ILE A 120 -0.01 -11.01 13.94
CA ILE A 120 1.11 -10.18 14.39
C ILE A 120 0.88 -9.67 15.81
N SER A 121 -0.09 -10.18 16.57
CA SER A 121 -0.33 -9.66 17.92
C SER A 121 0.86 -9.88 18.85
N PRO A 122 1.24 -8.88 19.68
CA PRO A 122 2.16 -9.08 20.81
C PRO A 122 1.69 -10.10 21.84
N HIS A 123 0.40 -10.47 21.83
CA HIS A 123 -0.19 -11.48 22.70
C HIS A 123 -0.24 -12.88 22.07
N ALA A 124 0.21 -13.02 20.82
CA ALA A 124 0.27 -14.32 20.17
C ALA A 124 1.35 -15.19 20.80
N GLU A 125 1.05 -16.46 21.06
CA GLU A 125 2.05 -17.44 21.51
C GLU A 125 3.06 -17.75 20.40
N LYS A 126 2.58 -17.72 19.16
CA LYS A 126 3.35 -17.98 17.93
C LYS A 126 2.95 -16.98 16.85
N PRO A 127 3.40 -15.71 16.94
CA PRO A 127 3.15 -14.74 15.88
C PRO A 127 3.75 -15.26 14.58
N GLY A 128 3.09 -15.00 13.46
CA GLY A 128 3.50 -15.56 12.18
C GLY A 128 2.45 -15.54 11.11
N ALA A 129 2.72 -16.25 10.02
CA ALA A 129 1.92 -16.20 8.81
C ALA A 129 1.67 -17.58 8.21
N ASP A 130 0.43 -17.77 7.75
CA ASP A 130 -0.01 -18.96 7.05
C ASP A 130 -0.32 -18.61 5.60
N ILE A 131 0.20 -19.41 4.67
CA ILE A 131 0.11 -19.14 3.23
C ILE A 131 -0.71 -20.23 2.59
N PHE A 132 -1.82 -19.84 1.97
CA PHE A 132 -2.71 -20.76 1.29
C PHE A 132 -2.69 -20.53 -0.23
N GLN A 133 -2.79 -21.61 -0.99
CA GLN A 133 -2.96 -21.56 -2.43
C GLN A 133 -3.92 -22.65 -2.88
N SER A 134 -4.98 -22.24 -3.59
CA SER A 134 -5.94 -23.16 -4.20
C SER A 134 -6.44 -24.24 -3.22
N GLY A 135 -6.81 -23.83 -2.01
CA GLY A 135 -7.36 -24.66 -0.93
C GLY A 135 -6.32 -25.44 -0.11
N ALA A 136 -5.03 -25.29 -0.40
CA ALA A 136 -3.96 -25.96 0.33
C ALA A 136 -3.18 -24.98 1.20
N LEU A 137 -2.85 -25.36 2.45
CA LEU A 137 -1.81 -24.71 3.24
C LEU A 137 -0.45 -25.04 2.61
N LEU A 138 0.21 -24.04 2.02
CA LEU A 138 1.55 -24.18 1.43
C LEU A 138 2.66 -24.13 2.47
N GLY A 139 2.44 -23.41 3.56
CA GLY A 139 3.42 -23.27 4.62
C GLY A 139 2.96 -22.33 5.72
N THR A 140 3.55 -22.56 6.89
CA THR A 140 3.36 -21.82 8.14
C THR A 140 4.72 -21.28 8.53
N TYR A 141 4.77 -19.97 8.81
CA TYR A 141 5.95 -19.24 9.25
C TYR A 141 5.71 -18.79 10.67
N ASP A 142 6.45 -19.35 11.61
CA ASP A 142 6.36 -18.98 13.03
C ASP A 142 7.59 -18.16 13.41
N TYR A 143 7.37 -17.15 14.24
CA TYR A 143 8.43 -16.29 14.75
C TYR A 143 8.44 -16.33 16.29
N PRO A 144 9.63 -16.19 16.91
CA PRO A 144 9.75 -16.13 18.37
C PRO A 144 9.04 -14.95 19.02
N SER A 145 8.90 -13.82 18.31
CA SER A 145 8.31 -12.60 18.86
C SER A 145 7.55 -11.78 17.81
N HIS A 146 6.76 -10.82 18.30
CA HIS A 146 6.08 -9.83 17.47
C HIS A 146 7.07 -9.08 16.56
N GLU A 147 8.16 -8.57 17.12
CA GLU A 147 9.16 -7.77 16.40
C GLU A 147 9.82 -8.59 15.29
N GLU A 148 10.17 -9.85 15.57
CA GLU A 148 10.72 -10.75 14.56
C GLU A 148 9.70 -11.04 13.46
N CYS A 149 8.44 -11.26 13.82
CA CYS A 149 7.35 -11.46 12.85
C CYS A 149 7.15 -10.26 11.94
N VAL A 150 7.16 -9.04 12.49
CA VAL A 150 7.04 -7.81 11.72
C VAL A 150 8.24 -7.62 10.78
N SER A 151 9.45 -7.85 11.27
CA SER A 151 10.66 -7.74 10.44
C SER A 151 10.71 -8.78 9.32
N GLY A 152 10.24 -10.01 9.60
CA GLY A 152 10.21 -11.13 8.66
C GLY A 152 9.11 -11.04 7.61
N LEU A 153 8.09 -10.20 7.84
CA LEU A 153 6.91 -10.13 6.98
C LEU A 153 7.26 -9.78 5.53
N THR A 154 8.16 -8.82 5.30
CA THR A 154 8.56 -8.46 3.93
C THR A 154 9.27 -9.58 3.20
N GLN A 155 10.10 -10.36 3.89
CA GLN A 155 10.71 -11.54 3.29
C GLN A 155 9.63 -12.54 2.86
N THR A 156 8.67 -12.83 3.74
CA THR A 156 7.57 -13.76 3.47
C THR A 156 6.69 -13.27 2.31
N LEU A 157 6.33 -11.98 2.29
CA LEU A 157 5.60 -11.34 1.19
C LEU A 157 6.36 -11.45 -0.13
N ARG A 158 7.67 -11.13 -0.13
CA ARG A 158 8.50 -11.17 -1.34
C ARG A 158 8.69 -12.59 -1.87
N SER A 159 8.88 -13.57 -0.99
CA SER A 159 9.07 -14.97 -1.38
C SER A 159 7.81 -15.59 -1.97
N HIS A 160 6.62 -15.23 -1.46
CA HIS A 160 5.40 -15.96 -1.79
C HIS A 160 4.37 -15.18 -2.57
N LEU A 161 4.24 -13.89 -2.34
CA LEU A 161 3.17 -13.08 -2.94
C LEU A 161 3.68 -12.12 -4.00
N TRP A 162 4.99 -11.88 -4.08
CA TRP A 162 5.54 -10.96 -5.08
C TRP A 162 5.10 -11.31 -6.51
N THR A 163 4.65 -10.29 -7.23
CA THR A 163 4.27 -10.42 -8.64
C THR A 163 5.52 -10.78 -9.46
N LYS A 164 5.53 -12.01 -9.98
CA LYS A 164 6.60 -12.51 -10.85
C LYS A 164 6.43 -11.98 -12.27
N GLY A 165 7.55 -11.80 -12.97
CA GLY A 165 7.57 -11.41 -14.38
C GLY A 165 7.73 -9.91 -14.60
N LYS A 166 7.57 -9.47 -15.84
CA LYS A 166 7.71 -8.07 -16.23
C LYS A 166 6.46 -7.29 -15.84
N TRP A 167 6.64 -6.19 -15.13
CA TRP A 167 5.56 -5.27 -14.83
C TRP A 167 5.31 -4.32 -16.00
N SER A 168 4.06 -3.93 -16.14
CA SER A 168 3.60 -2.85 -16.99
C SER A 168 4.04 -1.49 -16.45
N LYS A 169 3.92 -0.46 -17.29
CA LYS A 169 4.20 0.92 -16.90
C LYS A 169 3.34 1.33 -15.70
N ASP A 170 2.05 1.02 -15.73
CA ASP A 170 1.09 1.39 -14.69
C ASP A 170 1.39 0.69 -13.35
N GLU A 171 1.88 -0.54 -13.40
CA GLU A 171 2.31 -1.28 -12.21
C GLU A 171 3.56 -0.66 -11.57
N HIS A 172 4.56 -0.28 -12.37
CA HIS A 172 5.72 0.48 -11.87
C HIS A 172 5.28 1.82 -11.28
N GLN A 173 4.36 2.52 -11.95
CA GLN A 173 3.85 3.80 -11.48
C GLN A 173 3.16 3.66 -10.12
N ARG A 174 2.24 2.71 -10.01
CA ARG A 174 1.51 2.44 -8.77
C ARG A 174 2.45 2.01 -7.64
N TYR A 175 3.44 1.17 -7.92
CA TYR A 175 4.40 0.72 -6.92
C TYR A 175 5.19 1.89 -6.32
N THR A 176 5.79 2.71 -7.18
CA THR A 176 6.57 3.88 -6.73
C THR A 176 5.70 4.91 -6.02
N LEU A 177 4.49 5.17 -6.51
CA LEU A 177 3.56 6.10 -5.85
C LEU A 177 3.18 5.60 -4.45
N ASN A 178 2.79 4.33 -4.32
CA ASN A 178 2.42 3.74 -3.03
C ASN A 178 3.59 3.76 -2.04
N TRP A 179 4.82 3.50 -2.51
CA TRP A 179 6.02 3.62 -1.68
C TRP A 179 6.25 5.06 -1.23
N PHE A 180 6.18 6.03 -2.16
CA PHE A 180 6.39 7.43 -1.83
C PHE A 180 5.34 7.95 -0.84
N GLU A 181 4.06 7.58 -0.99
CA GLU A 181 3.02 7.88 -0.01
C GLU A 181 3.34 7.36 1.39
N LYS A 182 3.93 6.16 1.50
CA LYS A 182 4.35 5.61 2.80
C LYS A 182 5.46 6.47 3.39
N VAL A 183 6.47 6.87 2.60
CA VAL A 183 7.54 7.78 3.05
C VAL A 183 6.94 9.10 3.53
N MET A 184 6.04 9.72 2.76
CA MET A 184 5.36 10.96 3.15
C MET A 184 4.58 10.80 4.45
N ARG A 185 3.81 9.71 4.59
CA ARG A 185 2.98 9.45 5.78
C ARG A 185 3.81 9.19 7.03
N LEU A 186 4.88 8.41 6.90
CA LEU A 186 5.71 7.97 8.01
C LEU A 186 6.82 8.97 8.34
N HIS A 187 7.09 9.93 7.45
CA HIS A 187 8.23 10.84 7.55
C HIS A 187 9.54 10.05 7.77
N SER A 188 9.73 8.99 6.98
CA SER A 188 10.87 8.08 7.13
C SER A 188 11.43 7.64 5.79
N ASN A 189 12.76 7.54 5.73
CA ASN A 189 13.50 6.98 4.61
C ASN A 189 13.82 5.48 4.76
N SER A 190 13.40 4.86 5.87
CA SER A 190 13.61 3.43 6.12
C SER A 190 12.59 2.53 5.40
N VAL A 191 11.57 3.12 4.78
CA VAL A 191 10.52 2.38 4.08
C VAL A 191 11.13 1.59 2.91
N PRO A 192 10.97 0.25 2.88
CA PRO A 192 11.61 -0.59 1.89
C PRO A 192 11.08 -0.30 0.48
N VAL A 193 12.00 -0.35 -0.48
CA VAL A 193 11.72 -0.21 -1.90
C VAL A 193 12.63 -1.13 -2.71
N ASP A 194 12.07 -1.78 -3.72
CA ASP A 194 12.86 -2.46 -4.74
C ASP A 194 13.28 -1.46 -5.82
N HIS A 195 14.57 -1.15 -5.89
CA HIS A 195 15.13 -0.16 -6.82
C HIS A 195 14.95 -0.57 -8.30
N ASN A 196 14.81 -1.87 -8.56
CA ASN A 196 14.58 -2.41 -9.91
C ASN A 196 13.12 -2.33 -10.35
N SER A 197 12.21 -2.05 -9.41
CA SER A 197 10.77 -1.93 -9.67
C SER A 197 10.27 -0.51 -9.50
N SER A 198 11.01 0.35 -8.81
CA SER A 198 10.65 1.74 -8.60
C SER A 198 11.18 2.64 -9.71
N TYR A 199 10.29 3.32 -10.44
CA TYR A 199 10.68 4.19 -11.54
C TYR A 199 11.44 5.45 -11.10
N LEU A 200 11.35 5.84 -9.82
CA LEU A 200 12.17 6.93 -9.29
C LEU A 200 13.66 6.54 -9.24
N HIS A 201 13.94 5.26 -8.96
CA HIS A 201 15.29 4.70 -8.90
C HIS A 201 15.76 4.19 -10.27
N SER A 202 14.82 3.74 -11.11
CA SER A 202 15.06 3.26 -12.47
C SER A 202 14.09 3.92 -13.47
N PRO A 203 14.31 5.19 -13.88
CA PRO A 203 13.38 5.96 -14.74
C PRO A 203 13.06 5.31 -16.10
N THR A 204 13.95 4.47 -16.60
CA THR A 204 13.77 3.75 -17.87
C THR A 204 12.60 2.77 -17.84
N LEU A 205 12.14 2.32 -16.66
CA LEU A 205 10.97 1.45 -16.48
C LEU A 205 9.70 2.06 -17.09
N ILE A 206 9.61 3.39 -17.11
CA ILE A 206 8.48 4.15 -17.65
C ILE A 206 8.86 5.00 -18.87
N LYS A 207 10.04 4.77 -19.46
CA LYS A 207 10.63 5.55 -20.56
C LYS A 207 10.80 7.04 -20.23
N ALA A 208 11.15 7.35 -18.98
CA ALA A 208 11.46 8.71 -18.53
C ALA A 208 12.96 8.87 -18.26
N ASP A 209 13.41 10.12 -18.19
CA ASP A 209 14.68 10.47 -17.54
C ASP A 209 14.46 10.76 -16.04
N LYS A 210 15.56 11.02 -15.33
CA LYS A 210 15.58 11.26 -13.88
C LYS A 210 14.67 12.43 -13.47
N ILE A 211 14.70 13.53 -14.20
CA ILE A 211 13.96 14.74 -13.84
C ILE A 211 12.47 14.55 -14.13
N ALA A 212 12.14 13.98 -15.29
CA ALA A 212 10.76 13.65 -15.64
C ALA A 212 10.14 12.64 -14.66
N ALA A 213 10.90 11.66 -14.16
CA ALA A 213 10.43 10.72 -13.15
C ALA A 213 10.06 11.42 -11.82
N ILE A 214 10.88 12.37 -11.35
CA ILE A 214 10.60 13.13 -10.12
C ILE A 214 9.27 13.88 -10.25
N PHE A 215 9.10 14.66 -11.31
CA PHE A 215 7.90 15.47 -11.48
C PHE A 215 6.65 14.67 -11.82
N LEU A 216 6.79 13.52 -12.50
CA LEU A 216 5.68 12.58 -12.66
C LEU A 216 5.20 12.05 -11.30
N LEU A 217 6.12 11.64 -10.42
CA LEU A 217 5.76 11.19 -9.07
C LEU A 217 5.05 12.28 -8.27
N ILE A 218 5.56 13.52 -8.30
CA ILE A 218 4.93 14.64 -7.61
C ILE A 218 3.54 14.90 -8.18
N THR A 219 3.40 14.89 -9.51
CA THR A 219 2.10 15.08 -10.18
C THR A 219 1.10 14.02 -9.75
N ASP A 220 1.48 12.74 -9.81
CA ASP A 220 0.60 11.62 -9.47
C ASP A 220 0.21 11.65 -7.97
N TYR A 221 1.16 12.02 -7.10
CA TYR A 221 0.89 12.20 -5.66
C TYR A 221 -0.08 13.35 -5.38
N LEU A 222 0.16 14.53 -5.94
CA LEU A 222 -0.70 15.70 -5.73
C LEU A 222 -2.09 15.49 -6.36
N ASP A 223 -2.18 14.89 -7.54
CA ASP A 223 -3.45 14.55 -8.17
C ASP A 223 -4.30 13.63 -7.29
N LYS A 224 -3.68 12.62 -6.70
CA LYS A 224 -4.36 11.73 -5.75
C LYS A 224 -4.80 12.46 -4.48
N ARG A 225 -3.99 13.38 -3.95
CA ARG A 225 -4.34 14.20 -2.77
C ARG A 225 -5.47 15.19 -3.04
N LEU A 226 -5.56 15.73 -4.26
CA LEU A 226 -6.65 16.62 -4.68
C LEU A 226 -7.98 15.88 -4.83
N ASN A 227 -7.93 14.63 -5.30
CA ASN A 227 -9.11 13.80 -5.52
C ASN A 227 -9.51 12.98 -4.28
N ALA A 228 -8.75 13.04 -3.19
CA ALA A 228 -9.12 12.43 -1.92
C ALA A 228 -10.26 13.25 -1.29
N SER A 229 -11.30 12.57 -0.80
CA SER A 229 -12.44 13.21 -0.11
C SER A 229 -12.07 13.87 1.22
N GLU A 230 -10.92 13.48 1.78
CA GLU A 230 -10.40 13.99 3.04
C GLU A 230 -8.91 14.34 2.84
N GLY A 231 -8.57 15.62 2.99
CA GLY A 231 -7.20 16.08 2.88
C GLY A 231 -7.05 17.59 2.85
N ASP A 232 -6.00 18.10 3.49
CA ASP A 232 -5.73 19.54 3.62
C ASP A 232 -5.64 20.24 2.26
N LEU A 233 -5.04 19.58 1.27
CA LEU A 233 -4.92 20.12 -0.09
C LEU A 233 -6.29 20.23 -0.77
N HIS A 234 -7.15 19.21 -0.64
CA HIS A 234 -8.51 19.25 -1.16
C HIS A 234 -9.33 20.39 -0.53
N HIS A 235 -9.29 20.51 0.81
CA HIS A 235 -9.99 21.56 1.53
C HIS A 235 -9.47 22.97 1.21
N ALA A 236 -8.16 23.14 1.08
CA ALA A 236 -7.55 24.41 0.68
C ALA A 236 -8.00 24.81 -0.73
N VAL A 237 -7.93 23.89 -1.69
CA VAL A 237 -8.38 24.13 -3.07
C VAL A 237 -9.87 24.46 -3.12
N PHE A 238 -10.71 23.72 -2.38
CA PHE A 238 -12.14 23.98 -2.29
C PHE A 238 -12.42 25.38 -1.73
N SER A 239 -11.71 25.79 -0.68
CA SER A 239 -11.85 27.12 -0.08
C SER A 239 -11.47 28.22 -1.07
N LEU A 240 -10.36 28.06 -1.79
CA LEU A 240 -9.93 29.01 -2.82
C LEU A 240 -10.90 29.09 -4.00
N LYS A 241 -11.54 27.98 -4.38
CA LYS A 241 -12.53 27.97 -5.47
C LYS A 241 -13.73 28.88 -5.23
N ASN A 242 -14.09 29.06 -3.97
CA ASN A 242 -15.25 29.85 -3.55
C ASN A 242 -14.94 31.35 -3.35
N MET A 243 -13.72 31.81 -3.65
CA MET A 243 -13.38 33.23 -3.57
C MET A 243 -14.01 34.06 -4.71
N GLU A 244 -14.46 35.27 -4.38
CA GLU A 244 -15.07 36.22 -5.32
C GLU A 244 -14.01 36.87 -6.24
N ASP A 245 -12.87 37.30 -5.68
CA ASP A 245 -11.79 37.90 -6.45
C ASP A 245 -11.02 36.82 -7.23
N LYS A 246 -11.28 36.75 -8.54
CA LYS A 246 -10.64 35.79 -9.45
C LYS A 246 -9.14 36.01 -9.63
N LYS A 247 -8.65 37.23 -9.47
CA LYS A 247 -7.23 37.52 -9.59
C LYS A 247 -6.49 37.05 -8.33
N GLU A 248 -7.02 37.37 -7.16
CA GLU A 248 -6.48 36.90 -5.88
C GLU A 248 -6.55 35.36 -5.78
N GLN A 249 -7.69 34.77 -6.16
CA GLN A 249 -7.87 33.33 -6.26
C GLN A 249 -6.76 32.65 -7.07
N ASN A 250 -6.46 33.15 -8.27
CA ASN A 250 -5.45 32.55 -9.15
C ASN A 250 -4.03 32.65 -8.57
N THR A 251 -3.71 33.77 -7.91
CA THR A 251 -2.42 33.96 -7.23
C THR A 251 -2.28 32.94 -6.09
N LEU A 252 -3.24 32.87 -5.18
CA LEU A 252 -3.20 31.95 -4.05
C LEU A 252 -3.22 30.48 -4.48
N MET A 253 -3.94 30.15 -5.55
CA MET A 253 -3.92 28.79 -6.12
C MET A 253 -2.52 28.42 -6.64
N THR A 254 -1.86 29.37 -7.30
CA THR A 254 -0.48 29.17 -7.79
C THR A 254 0.47 28.94 -6.63
N GLU A 255 0.41 29.80 -5.60
CA GLU A 255 1.24 29.68 -4.40
C GLU A 255 1.01 28.36 -3.64
N LEU A 256 -0.24 27.90 -3.53
CA LEU A 256 -0.58 26.62 -2.91
C LEU A 256 0.03 25.43 -3.66
N VAL A 257 -0.10 25.42 -4.99
CA VAL A 257 0.46 24.36 -5.84
C VAL A 257 1.98 24.36 -5.78
N GLU A 258 2.62 25.53 -5.91
CA GLU A 258 4.08 25.65 -5.80
C GLU A 258 4.59 25.19 -4.44
N SER A 259 3.91 25.60 -3.36
CA SER A 259 4.25 25.18 -1.99
C SER A 259 4.15 23.66 -1.83
N SER A 260 3.10 23.04 -2.38
CA SER A 260 2.90 21.59 -2.32
C SER A 260 3.97 20.81 -3.11
N ILE A 261 4.39 21.33 -4.26
CA ILE A 261 5.50 20.76 -5.05
C ILE A 261 6.81 20.90 -4.27
N LEU A 262 7.09 22.07 -3.69
CA LEU A 262 8.29 22.32 -2.89
C LEU A 262 8.36 21.45 -1.63
N GLU A 263 7.23 21.20 -0.97
CA GLU A 263 7.14 20.27 0.16
C GLU A 263 7.61 18.87 -0.25
N CYS A 264 7.10 18.34 -1.38
CA CYS A 264 7.51 17.04 -1.90
C CYS A 264 9.02 17.00 -2.22
N LEU A 265 9.54 18.05 -2.86
CA LEU A 265 10.97 18.15 -3.21
C LEU A 265 11.87 18.25 -1.99
N ASN A 266 11.50 19.06 -1.00
CA ASN A 266 12.23 19.19 0.26
C ASN A 266 12.26 17.84 1.01
N LEU A 267 11.13 17.13 1.05
CA LEU A 267 11.09 15.81 1.66
C LEU A 267 11.98 14.79 0.92
N MET A 268 11.94 14.79 -0.43
CA MET A 268 12.86 13.97 -1.23
C MET A 268 14.33 14.28 -0.95
N ARG A 269 14.67 15.55 -0.71
CA ARG A 269 16.03 15.97 -0.34
C ARG A 269 16.38 15.49 1.07
N ASP A 270 15.53 15.77 2.04
CA ASP A 270 15.79 15.57 3.46
C ASP A 270 15.94 14.06 3.78
N PHE A 271 15.14 13.23 3.12
CA PHE A 271 15.24 11.77 3.20
C PHE A 271 16.27 11.15 2.26
N LYS A 272 17.02 11.97 1.52
CA LYS A 272 18.04 11.54 0.55
C LYS A 272 17.50 10.59 -0.52
N ILE A 273 16.22 10.74 -0.87
CA ILE A 273 15.57 10.01 -1.96
C ILE A 273 16.13 10.50 -3.30
N VAL A 274 16.35 11.81 -3.42
CA VAL A 274 16.97 12.42 -4.60
C VAL A 274 18.17 13.25 -4.14
N ASN A 275 19.34 12.97 -4.71
CA ASN A 275 20.50 13.84 -4.54
C ASN A 275 20.47 14.97 -5.57
N PHE A 276 19.86 16.10 -5.20
CA PHE A 276 19.79 17.30 -6.05
C PHE A 276 21.16 17.94 -6.29
N SER A 277 22.14 17.72 -5.40
CA SER A 277 23.49 18.28 -5.56
C SER A 277 24.30 17.63 -6.68
N GLU A 278 23.86 16.45 -7.16
CA GLU A 278 24.49 15.71 -8.25
C GLU A 278 23.94 16.08 -9.63
N PHE A 279 23.03 17.05 -9.71
CA PHE A 279 22.43 17.43 -11.00
C PHE A 279 23.47 18.13 -11.87
N THR A 280 23.55 17.71 -13.12
CA THR A 280 24.27 18.43 -14.16
C THR A 280 23.58 19.78 -14.46
N ASN A 281 24.28 20.67 -15.16
CA ASN A 281 23.67 21.93 -15.62
C ASN A 281 22.43 21.68 -16.49
N LYS A 282 22.49 20.68 -17.38
CA LYS A 282 21.37 20.29 -18.23
C LYS A 282 20.17 19.82 -17.40
N GLU A 283 20.41 18.97 -16.40
CA GLU A 283 19.35 18.49 -15.49
C GLU A 283 18.77 19.63 -14.64
N SER A 284 19.61 20.58 -14.22
CA SER A 284 19.17 21.77 -13.47
C SER A 284 18.29 22.69 -14.30
N ASP A 285 18.61 22.89 -15.58
CA ASP A 285 17.77 23.66 -16.50
C ASP A 285 16.46 22.93 -16.82
N GLN A 286 16.54 21.61 -17.05
CA GLN A 286 15.34 20.77 -17.23
C GLN A 286 14.46 20.79 -15.97
N PHE A 287 15.04 20.77 -14.79
CA PHE A 287 14.31 20.81 -13.52
C PHE A 287 13.46 22.07 -13.40
N LYS A 288 14.00 23.25 -13.76
CA LYS A 288 13.24 24.51 -13.76
C LYS A 288 12.05 24.46 -14.72
N VAL A 289 12.28 23.93 -15.93
CA VAL A 289 11.23 23.77 -16.95
C VAL A 289 10.13 22.83 -16.44
N GLU A 290 10.52 21.70 -15.87
CA GLU A 290 9.60 20.68 -15.34
C GLU A 290 8.82 21.16 -14.11
N PHE A 291 9.45 21.97 -13.26
CA PHE A 291 8.77 22.65 -12.15
C PHE A 291 7.64 23.54 -12.68
N SER A 292 7.94 24.49 -13.57
CA SER A 292 6.92 25.38 -14.14
C SER A 292 5.83 24.62 -14.89
N ARG A 293 6.20 23.58 -15.64
CA ARG A 293 5.24 22.72 -16.36
C ARG A 293 4.30 21.99 -15.41
N THR A 294 4.83 21.44 -14.32
CA THR A 294 4.05 20.72 -13.31
C THR A 294 3.09 21.67 -12.61
N THR A 295 3.55 22.85 -12.18
CA THR A 295 2.71 23.89 -11.58
C THR A 295 1.55 24.26 -12.51
N ALA A 296 1.84 24.62 -13.77
CA ALA A 296 0.82 24.98 -14.74
C ALA A 296 -0.17 23.83 -15.02
N GLY A 297 0.34 22.60 -15.13
CA GLY A 297 -0.48 21.40 -15.33
C GLY A 297 -1.44 21.13 -14.17
N MET A 298 -0.98 21.26 -12.93
CA MET A 298 -1.80 21.08 -11.73
C MET A 298 -2.86 22.17 -11.59
N ILE A 299 -2.51 23.44 -11.84
CA ILE A 299 -3.48 24.55 -11.87
C ILE A 299 -4.56 24.28 -12.92
N GLY A 300 -4.17 23.89 -14.13
CA GLY A 300 -5.09 23.55 -15.20
C GLY A 300 -6.05 22.41 -14.82
N LYS A 301 -5.56 21.37 -14.14
CA LYS A 301 -6.42 20.29 -13.61
C LYS A 301 -7.42 20.81 -12.58
N ILE A 302 -6.96 21.62 -11.63
CA ILE A 302 -7.81 22.17 -10.57
C ILE A 302 -8.94 23.03 -11.14
N GLN A 303 -8.62 23.88 -12.13
CA GLN A 303 -9.59 24.78 -12.77
C GLN A 303 -10.62 24.04 -13.62
N ASN A 304 -10.27 22.88 -14.19
CA ASN A 304 -11.15 22.10 -15.07
C ASN A 304 -11.95 21.00 -14.34
N ASN A 305 -11.66 20.71 -13.07
CA ASN A 305 -12.44 19.76 -12.26
C ASN A 305 -13.64 20.52 -11.64
N PRO A 306 -14.90 20.19 -11.98
CA PRO A 306 -16.07 20.85 -11.43
C PRO A 306 -16.22 20.65 -9.91
#